data_AF-A0A9D3RMZ6-F1
#
_entry.id   AF-A0A9D3RMZ6-F1
#
_cell.length_a   1.000
_cell.length_b   1.000
_cell.length_c   1.000
_cell.angle_alpha   90.00
_cell.angle_beta   90.00
_cell.angle_gamma   90.00
#
_symmetry.space_group_name_H-M   'P 1'
#
loop_
_entity.id
_entity.type
_entity.pdbx_description
1 polymer ?
#
loop_
_entity_poly.entity_id
_entity_poly.type
_entity_poly.pdbx_seq_one_letter_code
_entity_poly.pdbx_strand_id
1 'polypeptide(L)'
;MSTGGGRDMDQQEQTEWDAVNRHLQHHGFKPVHFTDPMENKNPADLVLLEKKAATEIRLMLKTMVTDSERRQALIQELIQSNSQLKEEVQQQQARAAQQAQRASELQALLDKVKAKVQELEDSYISKAAQQHVQVKQLLQDKREAEKQRQALEQKLTEEKEVIAQLQRKLYFAVKEEERRVARQNQVFQQIRKRSARANSPTDQQVMDIIDVYEAQMQELRTELKAQKGDPGGKSQTDPQLEHHASDVSSKKALLKSYQDQLKETKAQKEELRGEIQRLKQDLESRPTVKELKSCKHQLKRMERIVQQNKLATVEEASRDVNTEVENIEHLPPPVCRTYLKSACKELDVQDLSQLVPILKLRARQAESSLRLVKILSAIRTTLCSPRAPLQLHKQRPSRNSPNEATEGAEFEELLPTVEIWAEQLCSLKELHCALKKLVQRLLPWQPVGGSVTPTDGVRVAELLLMVETLLEETEKSNPKEVRSPTKNSLKSMVSHFQKLFDVRSLSGVYPRMNEVYSKLGEMTNAMRNLRDILQLNDRAPPSEVVNQVANQVAKVSSSTSLTISQELQSLLGTRDIDSIILKLEEHEEFFPAFHTLVQDLLQNLGVQHLDDIVPAVCELKSRAD
;
A
#
# COMPACT_ATOMS: atom_id res chain seq x y z
N MET A 1 -29.30 61.83 -90.00
CA MET A 1 -29.08 61.64 -88.56
C MET A 1 -29.38 60.19 -88.23
N SER A 2 -28.35 59.36 -88.00
CA SER A 2 -28.37 58.03 -87.33
C SER A 2 -27.04 57.30 -87.56
N THR A 3 -25.93 57.88 -87.10
CA THR A 3 -24.59 57.26 -87.14
C THR A 3 -23.88 57.30 -85.78
N GLY A 4 -24.59 57.67 -84.71
CA GLY A 4 -24.02 57.78 -83.35
C GLY A 4 -23.95 56.48 -82.56
N GLY A 5 -24.79 55.48 -82.85
CA GLY A 5 -24.90 54.28 -82.01
C GLY A 5 -23.78 53.25 -82.14
N GLY A 6 -23.00 53.26 -83.23
CA GLY A 6 -21.93 52.28 -83.47
C GLY A 6 -20.64 52.56 -82.70
N ARG A 7 -20.21 53.83 -82.63
CA ARG A 7 -18.95 54.20 -81.96
C ARG A 7 -19.00 54.08 -80.44
N ASP A 8 -20.15 54.39 -79.84
CA ASP A 8 -20.33 54.25 -78.39
C ASP A 8 -20.34 52.78 -77.95
N MET A 9 -20.81 51.87 -78.82
CA MET A 9 -20.85 50.42 -78.56
C MET A 9 -19.45 49.77 -78.62
N ASP A 10 -18.61 50.16 -79.59
CA ASP A 10 -17.24 49.65 -79.72
C ASP A 10 -16.35 50.15 -78.57
N GLN A 11 -16.54 51.40 -78.15
CA GLN A 11 -15.81 51.99 -77.04
C GLN A 11 -16.15 51.32 -75.70
N GLN A 12 -17.42 50.94 -75.50
CA GLN A 12 -17.82 50.20 -74.31
C GLN A 12 -17.24 48.78 -74.29
N GLU A 13 -17.22 48.07 -75.42
CA GLU A 13 -16.57 46.75 -75.47
C GLU A 13 -15.07 46.80 -75.22
N GLN A 14 -14.39 47.85 -75.73
CA GLN A 14 -12.97 48.08 -75.45
C GLN A 14 -12.73 48.23 -73.94
N THR A 15 -13.54 49.05 -73.25
CA THR A 15 -13.37 49.25 -71.79
C THR A 15 -13.61 47.98 -70.98
N GLU A 16 -14.54 47.12 -71.39
CA GLU A 16 -14.82 45.85 -70.72
C GLU A 16 -13.69 44.84 -70.92
N TRP A 17 -13.08 44.80 -72.11
CA TRP A 17 -11.88 43.99 -72.37
C TRP A 17 -10.64 44.55 -71.68
N ASP A 18 -10.48 45.86 -71.58
CA ASP A 18 -9.38 46.48 -70.82
C ASP A 18 -9.45 46.10 -69.33
N ALA A 19 -10.66 45.94 -68.76
CA ALA A 19 -10.83 45.40 -67.42
C ALA A 19 -10.38 43.94 -67.30
N VAL A 20 -10.68 43.08 -68.27
CA VAL A 20 -10.21 41.68 -68.31
C VAL A 20 -8.70 41.62 -68.51
N ASN A 21 -8.16 42.43 -69.42
CA ASN A 21 -6.75 42.50 -69.74
C ASN A 21 -5.90 42.93 -68.54
N ARG A 22 -6.40 43.86 -67.71
CA ARG A 22 -5.73 44.20 -66.45
C ARG A 22 -5.61 43.00 -65.50
N HIS A 23 -6.64 42.15 -65.41
CA HIS A 23 -6.59 40.92 -64.62
C HIS A 23 -5.61 39.91 -65.24
N LEU A 24 -5.69 39.69 -66.55
CA LEU A 24 -4.78 38.80 -67.27
C LEU A 24 -3.31 39.21 -67.12
N GLN A 25 -3.01 40.50 -67.30
CA GLN A 25 -1.67 41.05 -67.16
C GLN A 25 -1.13 40.96 -65.73
N HIS A 26 -1.99 41.14 -64.70
CA HIS A 26 -1.60 40.95 -63.30
C HIS A 26 -1.11 39.51 -63.03
N HIS A 27 -1.60 38.55 -63.81
CA HIS A 27 -1.19 37.14 -63.79
C HIS A 27 -0.15 36.77 -64.85
N GLY A 28 0.43 37.76 -65.54
CA GLY A 28 1.48 37.55 -66.54
C GLY A 28 1.00 37.05 -67.90
N PHE A 29 -0.31 37.05 -68.15
CA PHE A 29 -0.87 36.73 -69.48
C PHE A 29 -0.85 37.95 -70.40
N LYS A 30 -0.77 37.69 -71.71
CA LYS A 30 -0.81 38.75 -72.73
C LYS A 30 -2.23 39.33 -72.84
N PRO A 31 -2.37 40.66 -73.02
CA PRO A 31 -3.68 41.28 -73.25
C PRO A 31 -4.28 40.88 -74.60
N VAL A 32 -5.61 40.85 -74.64
CA VAL A 32 -6.42 40.67 -75.85
C VAL A 32 -6.60 42.03 -76.51
N HIS A 33 -6.24 42.16 -77.78
CA HIS A 33 -6.34 43.41 -78.54
C HIS A 33 -7.36 43.28 -79.67
N PHE A 34 -8.15 44.33 -79.88
CA PHE A 34 -8.94 44.48 -81.09
C PHE A 34 -8.03 44.93 -82.23
N THR A 35 -8.16 44.30 -83.40
CA THR A 35 -7.34 44.61 -84.57
C THR A 35 -8.25 44.89 -85.77
N ASP A 36 -7.95 45.91 -86.56
CA ASP A 36 -8.68 46.20 -87.80
C ASP A 36 -8.38 45.08 -88.83
N PRO A 37 -9.41 44.41 -89.39
CA PRO A 37 -9.24 43.40 -90.44
C PRO A 37 -8.42 43.85 -91.65
N MET A 38 -8.37 45.17 -91.93
CA MET A 38 -7.65 45.74 -93.08
C MET A 38 -6.15 45.97 -92.83
N GLU A 39 -5.70 46.07 -91.58
CA GLU A 39 -4.30 46.33 -91.22
C GLU A 39 -3.49 45.05 -90.97
N ASN A 40 -4.16 43.91 -90.74
CA ASN A 40 -3.50 42.67 -90.36
C ASN A 40 -3.25 41.75 -91.57
N LYS A 41 -2.01 41.29 -91.75
CA LYS A 41 -1.59 40.52 -92.93
C LYS A 41 -1.90 39.02 -92.86
N ASN A 42 -2.26 38.50 -91.67
CA ASN A 42 -2.59 37.09 -91.45
C ASN A 42 -4.00 36.92 -90.88
N PRO A 43 -5.00 36.52 -91.71
CA PRO A 43 -6.36 36.29 -91.22
C PRO A 43 -6.49 35.07 -90.29
N ALA A 44 -5.48 34.19 -90.24
CA ALA A 44 -5.45 33.01 -89.38
C ALA A 44 -5.20 33.35 -87.89
N ASP A 45 -4.67 34.54 -87.59
CA ASP A 45 -4.36 34.99 -86.23
C ASP A 45 -5.52 35.82 -85.62
N LEU A 46 -6.60 36.02 -86.36
CA LEU A 46 -7.76 36.83 -85.98
C LEU A 46 -8.96 35.93 -85.66
N VAL A 47 -9.64 36.20 -84.55
CA VAL A 47 -10.87 35.52 -84.15
C VAL A 47 -12.02 36.51 -84.20
N LEU A 48 -12.96 36.30 -85.12
CA LEU A 48 -14.21 37.06 -85.17
C LEU A 48 -15.16 36.52 -84.10
N LEU A 49 -15.52 37.35 -83.13
CA LEU A 49 -16.44 36.97 -82.06
C LEU A 49 -17.75 37.70 -82.22
N GLU A 50 -18.86 36.96 -82.17
CA GLU A 50 -20.17 37.56 -81.97
C GLU A 50 -20.22 38.21 -80.57
N LYS A 51 -20.93 39.34 -80.45
CA LYS A 51 -21.02 40.11 -79.19
C LYS A 51 -21.39 39.25 -77.98
N LYS A 52 -22.33 38.32 -78.15
CA LYS A 52 -22.74 37.38 -77.10
C LYS A 52 -21.59 36.44 -76.71
N ALA A 53 -20.91 35.83 -77.69
CA ALA A 53 -19.75 34.98 -77.45
C ALA A 53 -18.59 35.75 -76.77
N ALA A 54 -18.35 37.01 -77.16
CA ALA A 54 -17.35 37.86 -76.51
C ALA A 54 -17.67 38.13 -75.03
N THR A 55 -18.94 38.41 -74.70
CA THR A 55 -19.35 38.59 -73.30
C THR A 55 -19.17 37.32 -72.46
N GLU A 56 -19.52 36.15 -73.02
CA GLU A 56 -19.38 34.85 -72.35
C GLU A 56 -17.90 34.49 -72.13
N ILE A 57 -17.04 34.72 -73.12
CA ILE A 57 -15.59 34.50 -73.00
C ILE A 57 -14.97 35.43 -71.95
N ARG A 58 -15.34 36.72 -71.92
CA ARG A 58 -14.87 37.65 -70.87
C ARG A 58 -15.25 37.16 -69.48
N LEU A 59 -16.49 36.71 -69.29
CA LEU A 59 -16.96 36.19 -68.01
C LEU A 59 -16.21 34.91 -67.62
N MET A 60 -15.99 34.01 -68.58
CA MET A 60 -15.22 32.78 -68.38
C MET A 60 -13.78 33.10 -67.96
N LEU A 61 -13.09 33.99 -68.67
CA LEU A 61 -11.72 34.38 -68.35
C LEU A 61 -11.62 35.03 -66.96
N LYS A 62 -12.53 35.95 -66.62
CA LYS A 62 -12.57 36.53 -65.26
C LYS A 62 -12.76 35.44 -64.20
N THR A 63 -13.74 34.56 -64.39
CA THR A 63 -14.04 33.48 -63.45
C THR A 63 -12.85 32.54 -63.27
N MET A 64 -12.20 32.13 -64.36
CA MET A 64 -11.03 31.25 -64.32
C MET A 64 -9.84 31.88 -63.61
N VAL A 65 -9.55 33.16 -63.87
CA VAL A 65 -8.45 33.87 -63.18
C VAL A 65 -8.73 33.99 -61.68
N THR A 66 -9.94 34.39 -61.30
CA THR A 66 -10.32 34.49 -59.88
C THR A 66 -10.32 33.12 -59.18
N ASP A 67 -10.72 32.06 -59.87
CA ASP A 67 -10.66 30.70 -59.32
C ASP A 67 -9.20 30.22 -59.16
N SER A 68 -8.31 30.57 -60.10
CA SER A 68 -6.88 30.28 -59.99
C SER A 68 -6.23 31.00 -58.80
N GLU A 69 -6.55 32.28 -58.56
CA GLU A 69 -6.10 33.03 -57.38
C GLU A 69 -6.57 32.37 -56.08
N ARG A 70 -7.84 32.01 -56.00
CA ARG A 70 -8.43 31.33 -54.85
C ARG A 70 -7.75 29.99 -54.59
N ARG A 71 -7.49 29.20 -55.64
CA ARG A 71 -6.78 27.92 -55.52
C ARG A 71 -5.34 28.13 -55.05
N GLN A 72 -4.64 29.14 -55.57
CA GLN A 72 -3.28 29.46 -55.15
C GLN A 72 -3.22 29.87 -53.68
N ALA A 73 -4.16 30.68 -53.21
CA ALA A 73 -4.29 31.05 -51.80
C ALA A 73 -4.52 29.81 -50.92
N LEU A 74 -5.45 28.92 -51.32
CA LEU A 74 -5.70 27.67 -50.60
C LEU A 74 -4.45 26.78 -50.54
N ILE A 75 -3.70 26.67 -51.64
CA ILE A 75 -2.45 25.90 -51.68
C ILE A 75 -1.42 26.50 -50.72
N GLN A 76 -1.28 27.82 -50.66
CA GLN A 76 -0.38 28.48 -49.72
C GLN A 76 -0.79 28.24 -48.26
N GLU A 77 -2.07 28.37 -47.93
CA GLU A 77 -2.59 28.05 -46.59
C GLU A 77 -2.35 26.59 -46.23
N LEU A 78 -2.56 25.66 -47.17
CA LEU A 78 -2.29 24.24 -46.97
C LEU A 78 -0.80 23.97 -46.73
N ILE A 79 0.10 24.65 -47.45
CA ILE A 79 1.55 24.51 -47.24
C ILE A 79 1.94 25.05 -45.87
N GLN A 80 1.43 26.22 -45.48
CA GLN A 80 1.69 26.82 -44.17
C GLN A 80 1.17 25.91 -43.05
N SER A 81 -0.08 25.44 -43.16
CA SER A 81 -0.68 24.49 -42.22
C SER A 81 0.11 23.18 -42.13
N ASN A 82 0.55 22.62 -43.26
CA ASN A 82 1.37 21.40 -43.26
C ASN A 82 2.74 21.63 -42.60
N SER A 83 3.37 22.79 -42.82
CA SER A 83 4.64 23.12 -42.18
C SER A 83 4.51 23.26 -40.66
N GLN A 84 3.46 23.94 -40.20
CA GLN A 84 3.16 24.06 -38.77
C GLN A 84 2.86 22.70 -38.14
N LEU A 85 2.05 21.87 -38.79
CA LEU A 85 1.76 20.51 -38.30
C LEU A 85 3.03 19.65 -38.21
N LYS A 86 3.98 19.81 -39.15
CA LYS A 86 5.28 19.12 -39.07
C LYS A 86 6.10 19.58 -37.86
N GLU A 87 6.15 20.87 -37.58
CA GLU A 87 6.84 21.41 -36.40
C GLU A 87 6.20 20.93 -35.10
N GLU A 88 4.87 20.93 -35.02
CA GLU A 88 4.13 20.43 -33.87
C GLU A 88 4.40 18.93 -33.64
N VAL A 89 4.41 18.12 -34.70
CA VAL A 89 4.75 16.69 -34.61
C VAL A 89 6.19 16.50 -34.11
N GLN A 90 7.15 17.25 -34.63
CA GLN A 90 8.54 17.20 -34.15
C GLN A 90 8.66 17.60 -32.69
N GLN A 91 7.96 18.66 -32.27
CA GLN A 91 7.97 19.10 -30.88
C GLN A 91 7.34 18.06 -29.94
N GLN A 92 6.22 17.45 -30.34
CA GLN A 92 5.60 16.38 -29.57
C GLN A 92 6.49 15.14 -29.50
N GLN A 93 7.18 14.79 -30.59
CA GLN A 93 8.13 13.69 -30.61
C GLN A 93 9.32 13.94 -29.67
N ALA A 94 9.86 15.16 -29.65
CA ALA A 94 10.92 15.55 -28.71
C ALA A 94 10.45 15.47 -27.25
N ARG A 95 9.24 15.95 -26.95
CA ARG A 95 8.64 15.84 -25.61
C ARG A 95 8.43 14.38 -25.21
N ALA A 96 7.92 13.54 -26.12
CA ALA A 96 7.72 12.12 -25.87
C ALA A 96 9.05 11.39 -25.59
N ALA A 97 10.11 11.71 -26.35
CA ALA A 97 11.45 11.16 -26.12
C ALA A 97 12.01 11.55 -24.75
N GLN A 98 11.86 12.81 -24.34
CA GLN A 98 12.27 13.25 -23.00
C GLN A 98 11.50 12.54 -21.89
N GLN A 99 10.19 12.34 -22.05
CA GLN A 99 9.39 11.62 -21.06
C GLN A 99 9.76 10.13 -21.00
N ALA A 100 10.04 9.51 -22.15
CA ALA A 100 10.52 8.12 -22.21
C ALA A 100 11.88 7.96 -21.49
N GLN A 101 12.80 8.91 -21.68
CA GLN A 101 14.08 8.92 -20.98
C GLN A 101 13.88 9.04 -19.46
N ARG A 102 13.05 9.99 -19.00
CA ARG A 102 12.74 10.14 -17.57
C ARG A 102 12.11 8.88 -16.97
N ALA A 103 11.21 8.23 -17.71
CA ALA A 103 10.63 6.96 -17.28
C ALA A 103 11.69 5.86 -17.14
N SER A 104 12.65 5.79 -18.07
CA SER A 104 13.77 4.85 -18.00
C SER A 104 14.69 5.12 -16.80
N GLU A 105 15.01 6.40 -16.53
CA GLU A 105 15.81 6.80 -15.36
C GLU A 105 15.10 6.45 -14.04
N LEU A 106 13.80 6.71 -13.94
CA LEU A 106 12.99 6.34 -12.79
C LEU A 106 12.90 4.83 -12.61
N GLN A 107 12.78 4.07 -13.70
CA GLN A 107 12.80 2.60 -13.65
C GLN A 107 14.14 2.09 -13.12
N ALA A 108 15.26 2.64 -13.59
CA ALA A 108 16.58 2.26 -13.12
C ALA A 108 16.80 2.60 -11.63
N LEU A 109 16.27 3.73 -11.15
CA LEU A 109 16.28 4.07 -9.72
C LEU A 109 15.42 3.11 -8.90
N LEU A 110 14.24 2.77 -9.39
CA LEU A 110 13.34 1.82 -8.74
C LEU A 110 13.97 0.43 -8.63
N ASP A 111 14.67 -0.03 -9.67
CA ASP A 111 15.39 -1.31 -9.63
C ASP A 111 16.55 -1.29 -8.63
N LYS A 112 17.28 -0.17 -8.50
CA LYS A 112 18.30 0.02 -7.45
C LYS A 112 17.70 -0.01 -6.05
N VAL A 113 16.55 0.64 -5.84
CA VAL A 113 15.86 0.63 -4.54
C VAL A 113 15.37 -0.77 -4.21
N LYS A 114 14.77 -1.49 -5.17
CA LYS A 114 14.36 -2.89 -4.99
C LYS A 114 15.53 -3.77 -4.59
N ALA A 115 16.68 -3.65 -5.25
CA ALA A 115 17.88 -4.41 -4.90
C ALA A 115 18.34 -4.13 -3.47
N LYS A 116 18.34 -2.87 -3.03
CA LYS A 116 18.68 -2.50 -1.64
C LYS A 116 17.68 -3.01 -0.62
N VAL A 117 16.39 -2.96 -0.93
CA VAL A 117 15.35 -3.51 -0.05
C VAL A 117 15.53 -5.01 0.10
N GLN A 118 15.76 -5.73 -1.00
CA GLN A 118 16.05 -7.17 -0.96
C GLN A 118 17.29 -7.48 -0.10
N GLU A 119 18.38 -6.74 -0.28
CA GLU A 119 19.60 -6.91 0.52
C GLU A 119 19.34 -6.67 2.03
N LEU A 120 18.53 -5.67 2.37
CA LEU A 120 18.15 -5.39 3.76
C LEU A 120 17.25 -6.49 4.34
N GLU A 121 16.31 -7.00 3.56
CA GLU A 121 15.45 -8.14 3.93
C GLU A 121 16.29 -9.40 4.16
N ASP A 122 17.20 -9.73 3.24
CA ASP A 122 18.10 -10.87 3.34
C ASP A 122 19.03 -10.75 4.56
N SER A 123 19.53 -9.55 4.84
CA SER A 123 20.33 -9.25 6.03
C SER A 123 19.53 -9.45 7.32
N TYR A 124 18.27 -9.02 7.33
CA TYR A 124 17.39 -9.18 8.49
C TYR A 124 17.02 -10.65 8.72
N ILE A 125 16.69 -11.39 7.66
CA ILE A 125 16.43 -12.83 7.72
C ILE A 125 17.66 -13.57 8.23
N SER A 126 18.86 -13.24 7.72
CA SER A 126 20.12 -13.85 8.16
C SER A 126 20.40 -13.58 9.64
N LYS A 127 20.21 -12.34 10.10
CA LYS A 127 20.34 -11.98 11.52
C LYS A 127 19.33 -12.68 12.40
N ALA A 128 18.07 -12.76 11.96
CA ALA A 128 17.01 -13.46 12.70
C ALA A 128 17.31 -14.97 12.80
N ALA A 129 17.79 -15.60 11.72
CA ALA A 129 18.21 -16.98 11.72
C ALA A 129 19.40 -17.22 12.67
N GLN A 130 20.41 -16.34 12.65
CA GLN A 130 21.55 -16.40 13.57
C GLN A 130 21.12 -16.26 15.03
N GLN A 131 20.24 -15.31 15.33
CA GLN A 131 19.69 -15.13 16.68
C GLN A 131 18.90 -16.37 17.13
N HIS A 132 18.10 -16.96 16.24
CA HIS A 132 17.36 -18.19 16.55
C HIS A 132 18.29 -19.36 16.88
N VAL A 133 19.40 -19.52 16.14
CA VAL A 133 20.43 -20.52 16.44
C VAL A 133 21.08 -20.26 17.79
N GLN A 134 21.46 -19.01 18.09
CA GLN A 134 22.04 -18.64 19.39
C GLN A 134 21.10 -18.91 20.55
N VAL A 135 19.82 -18.52 20.43
CA VAL A 135 18.81 -18.78 21.46
C VAL A 135 18.61 -20.28 21.68
N LYS A 136 18.59 -21.07 20.59
CA LYS A 136 18.48 -22.52 20.69
C LYS A 136 19.67 -23.13 21.43
N GLN A 137 20.89 -22.65 21.16
CA GLN A 137 22.10 -23.08 21.88
C GLN A 137 22.02 -22.72 23.37
N LEU A 138 21.69 -21.47 23.70
CA LEU A 138 21.56 -21.02 25.10
C LEU A 138 20.49 -21.81 25.87
N LEU A 139 19.39 -22.18 25.23
CA LEU A 139 18.35 -23.02 25.84
C LEU A 139 18.82 -24.46 26.08
N GLN A 140 19.75 -24.96 25.28
CA GLN A 140 20.37 -26.25 25.48
C GLN A 140 21.40 -26.18 26.63
N ASP A 141 22.27 -25.18 26.62
CA ASP A 141 23.26 -24.95 27.69
C ASP A 141 22.57 -24.75 29.05
N LYS A 142 21.47 -23.98 29.09
CA LYS A 142 20.65 -23.81 30.29
C LYS A 142 20.12 -25.16 30.81
N ARG A 143 19.60 -26.01 29.92
CA ARG A 143 19.11 -27.35 30.30
C ARG A 143 20.22 -28.25 30.82
N GLU A 144 21.41 -28.18 30.24
CA GLU A 144 22.58 -28.94 30.69
C GLU A 144 23.07 -28.45 32.05
N ALA A 145 23.14 -27.13 32.26
CA ALA A 145 23.49 -26.52 33.54
C ALA A 145 22.45 -26.85 34.64
N GLU A 146 21.15 -26.86 34.32
CA GLU A 146 20.09 -27.26 35.25
C GLU A 146 20.23 -28.72 35.70
N LYS A 147 20.55 -29.63 34.77
CA LYS A 147 20.84 -31.04 35.11
C LYS A 147 22.06 -31.17 36.02
N GLN A 148 23.14 -30.44 35.73
CA GLN A 148 24.33 -30.43 36.57
C GLN A 148 24.03 -29.91 37.98
N ARG A 149 23.26 -28.82 38.08
CA ARG A 149 22.82 -28.25 39.36
C ARG A 149 22.03 -29.27 40.18
N GLN A 150 21.07 -29.97 39.57
CA GLN A 150 20.28 -31.01 40.24
C GLN A 150 21.16 -32.17 40.74
N ALA A 151 22.12 -32.61 39.94
CA ALA A 151 23.05 -33.67 40.36
C ALA A 151 23.93 -33.24 41.55
N LEU A 152 24.38 -31.98 41.58
CA LEU A 152 25.14 -31.43 42.71
C LEU A 152 24.26 -31.28 43.97
N GLU A 153 23.00 -30.89 43.83
CA GLU A 153 22.06 -30.84 44.95
C GLU A 153 21.84 -32.23 45.56
N GLN A 154 21.68 -33.27 44.73
CA GLN A 154 21.57 -34.65 45.20
C GLN A 154 22.82 -35.11 45.96
N LYS A 155 24.02 -34.85 45.41
CA LYS A 155 25.28 -35.15 46.11
C LYS A 155 25.38 -34.41 47.45
N LEU A 156 24.97 -33.15 47.50
CA LEU A 156 24.96 -32.37 48.74
C LEU A 156 23.99 -32.97 49.78
N THR A 157 22.83 -33.48 49.36
CA THR A 157 21.91 -34.16 50.27
C THR A 157 22.48 -35.47 50.80
N GLU A 158 23.12 -36.27 49.93
CA GLU A 158 23.80 -37.51 50.33
C GLU A 158 24.92 -37.23 51.34
N GLU A 159 25.77 -36.23 51.07
CA GLU A 159 26.83 -35.83 52.00
C GLU A 159 26.29 -35.34 53.35
N LYS A 160 25.18 -34.58 53.36
CA LYS A 160 24.52 -34.16 54.61
C LYS A 160 24.01 -35.35 55.42
N GLU A 161 23.45 -36.36 54.77
CA GLU A 161 23.01 -37.58 55.45
C GLU A 161 24.19 -38.35 56.04
N VAL A 162 25.31 -38.47 55.30
CA VAL A 162 26.53 -39.08 55.80
C VAL A 162 27.07 -38.33 57.01
N ILE A 163 27.12 -36.99 56.97
CA ILE A 163 27.54 -36.17 58.09
C ILE A 163 26.63 -36.39 59.30
N ALA A 164 25.32 -36.43 59.13
CA ALA A 164 24.37 -36.69 60.22
C ALA A 164 24.57 -38.08 60.84
N GLN A 165 24.82 -39.11 60.01
CA GLN A 165 25.13 -40.46 60.48
C GLN A 165 26.44 -40.49 61.28
N LEU A 166 27.49 -39.81 60.80
CA LEU A 166 28.78 -39.72 61.49
C LEU A 166 28.65 -38.95 62.82
N GLN A 167 27.93 -37.83 62.84
CA GLN A 167 27.64 -37.08 64.06
C GLN A 167 26.92 -37.94 65.10
N ARG A 168 25.95 -38.76 64.66
CA ARG A 168 25.23 -39.70 65.54
C ARG A 168 26.15 -40.79 66.09
N LYS A 169 27.01 -41.38 65.27
CA LYS A 169 28.01 -42.37 65.71
C LYS A 169 28.99 -41.76 66.72
N LEU A 170 29.46 -40.54 66.44
CA LEU A 170 30.38 -39.82 67.30
C LEU A 170 29.74 -39.50 68.65
N TYR A 171 28.48 -39.04 68.67
CA TYR A 171 27.72 -38.83 69.91
C TYR A 171 27.63 -40.11 70.76
N PHE A 172 27.30 -41.26 70.16
CA PHE A 172 27.24 -42.52 70.90
C PHE A 172 28.62 -42.97 71.42
N ALA A 173 29.67 -42.83 70.61
CA ALA A 173 31.04 -43.15 71.00
C ALA A 173 31.50 -42.28 72.18
N VAL A 174 31.27 -40.96 72.11
CA VAL A 174 31.58 -40.01 73.20
C VAL A 174 30.80 -40.38 74.46
N LYS A 175 29.49 -40.63 74.36
CA LYS A 175 28.67 -40.98 75.53
C LYS A 175 29.11 -42.30 76.17
N GLU A 176 29.52 -43.28 75.39
CA GLU A 176 30.03 -44.54 75.95
C GLU A 176 31.41 -44.36 76.59
N GLU A 177 32.28 -43.55 75.99
CA GLU A 177 33.57 -43.21 76.60
C GLU A 177 33.40 -42.41 77.89
N GLU A 178 32.47 -41.44 77.95
CA GLU A 178 32.11 -40.72 79.18
C GLU A 178 31.64 -41.69 80.27
N ARG A 179 30.79 -42.66 79.94
CA ARG A 179 30.37 -43.71 80.89
C ARG A 179 31.55 -44.57 81.33
N ARG A 180 32.44 -44.95 80.40
CA ARG A 180 33.66 -45.73 80.72
C ARG A 180 34.56 -44.96 81.67
N VAL A 181 34.81 -43.68 81.41
CA VAL A 181 35.59 -42.78 82.26
C VAL A 181 34.91 -42.59 83.61
N ALA A 182 33.58 -42.42 83.66
CA ALA A 182 32.85 -42.34 84.92
C ALA A 182 32.97 -43.64 85.75
N ARG A 183 32.86 -44.81 85.11
CA ARG A 183 33.10 -46.12 85.75
C ARG A 183 34.52 -46.21 86.29
N GLN A 184 35.53 -45.86 85.49
CA GLN A 184 36.93 -45.84 85.93
C GLN A 184 37.15 -44.87 87.09
N ASN A 185 36.62 -43.64 87.01
CA ASN A 185 36.75 -42.65 88.07
C ASN A 185 36.07 -43.09 89.37
N GLN A 186 34.93 -43.77 89.29
CA GLN A 186 34.26 -44.33 90.46
C GLN A 186 35.12 -45.43 91.12
N VAL A 187 35.70 -46.34 90.32
CA VAL A 187 36.66 -47.35 90.82
C VAL A 187 37.89 -46.68 91.43
N PHE A 188 38.45 -45.67 90.77
CA PHE A 188 39.60 -44.91 91.26
C PHE A 188 39.29 -44.20 92.58
N GLN A 189 38.11 -43.59 92.72
CA GLN A 189 37.66 -42.99 93.98
C GLN A 189 37.47 -44.04 95.09
N GLN A 190 36.98 -45.24 94.76
CA GLN A 190 36.88 -46.34 95.72
C GLN A 190 38.26 -46.83 96.19
N ILE A 191 39.24 -46.89 95.29
CA ILE A 191 40.63 -47.21 95.62
C ILE A 191 41.23 -46.09 96.49
N ARG A 192 41.05 -44.82 96.13
CA ARG A 192 41.57 -43.67 96.89
C ARG A 192 40.97 -43.52 98.29
N LYS A 193 39.73 -43.98 98.50
CA LYS A 193 39.06 -43.99 99.81
C LYS A 193 39.50 -45.15 100.71
N ARG A 194 40.20 -46.16 100.18
CA ARG A 194 40.85 -47.18 101.01
C ARG A 194 42.14 -46.59 101.58
N SER A 195 42.31 -46.66 102.90
CA SER A 195 43.59 -46.36 103.54
C SER A 195 44.63 -47.39 103.08
N ALA A 196 45.79 -46.95 102.61
CA ALA A 196 46.90 -47.83 102.21
C ALA A 196 47.23 -48.79 103.36
N ARG A 197 46.99 -50.09 103.15
CA ARG A 197 47.36 -51.13 104.12
C ARG A 197 48.71 -51.66 103.68
N ALA A 198 49.75 -51.42 104.48
CA ALA A 198 51.14 -51.73 104.15
C ALA A 198 51.43 -53.21 103.78
N ASN A 199 50.48 -54.14 104.00
CA ASN A 199 50.65 -55.57 103.75
C ASN A 199 49.56 -56.18 102.83
N SER A 200 48.91 -55.41 101.95
CA SER A 200 47.94 -55.95 100.99
C SER A 200 48.59 -56.33 99.66
N PRO A 201 48.51 -57.60 99.20
CA PRO A 201 49.10 -58.03 97.93
C PRO A 201 48.46 -57.36 96.71
N THR A 202 47.22 -56.86 96.85
CA THR A 202 46.48 -56.17 95.79
C THR A 202 46.98 -54.74 95.58
N ASP A 203 47.39 -54.05 96.65
CA ASP A 203 47.95 -52.69 96.56
C ASP A 203 49.38 -52.71 95.99
N GLN A 204 50.18 -53.76 96.28
CA GLN A 204 51.48 -53.98 95.64
C GLN A 204 51.33 -54.22 94.14
N GLN A 205 50.38 -55.05 93.71
CA GLN A 205 50.07 -55.25 92.28
C GLN A 205 49.66 -53.95 91.58
N VAL A 206 48.97 -53.03 92.26
CA VAL A 206 48.62 -51.71 91.69
C VAL A 206 49.86 -50.84 91.53
N MET A 207 50.78 -50.83 92.50
CA MET A 207 52.05 -50.09 92.37
C MET A 207 52.93 -50.67 91.25
N ASP A 208 53.04 -51.99 91.15
CA ASP A 208 53.79 -52.65 90.06
C ASP A 208 53.20 -52.30 88.68
N ILE A 209 51.86 -52.24 88.57
CA ILE A 209 51.18 -51.81 87.34
C ILE A 209 51.45 -50.33 87.04
N ILE A 210 51.47 -49.45 88.06
CA ILE A 210 51.81 -48.03 87.90
C ILE A 210 53.26 -47.90 87.41
N ASP A 211 54.20 -48.64 87.98
CA ASP A 211 55.62 -48.63 87.58
C ASP A 211 55.79 -49.11 86.13
N VAL A 212 55.05 -50.14 85.70
CA VAL A 212 55.05 -50.61 84.31
C VAL A 212 54.49 -49.55 83.35
N TYR A 213 53.40 -48.87 83.71
CA TYR A 213 52.85 -47.79 82.89
C TYR A 213 53.73 -46.53 82.90
N GLU A 214 54.40 -46.21 84.01
CA GLU A 214 55.39 -45.14 84.05
C GLU A 214 56.60 -45.46 83.18
N ALA A 215 57.08 -46.70 83.19
CA ALA A 215 58.14 -47.18 82.30
C ALA A 215 57.70 -47.08 80.82
N GLN A 216 56.50 -47.55 80.46
CA GLN A 216 55.97 -47.42 79.09
C GLN A 216 55.74 -45.96 78.67
N MET A 217 55.28 -45.09 79.58
CA MET A 217 55.14 -43.66 79.28
C MET A 217 56.50 -42.99 79.10
N GLN A 218 57.52 -43.39 79.87
CA GLN A 218 58.88 -42.92 79.68
C GLN A 218 59.42 -43.42 78.33
N GLU A 219 59.20 -44.68 77.98
CA GLU A 219 59.57 -45.28 76.70
C GLU A 219 58.92 -44.54 75.52
N LEU A 220 57.61 -44.31 75.54
CA LEU A 220 56.90 -43.51 74.52
C LEU A 220 57.38 -42.05 74.45
N ARG A 221 57.75 -41.45 75.60
CA ARG A 221 58.36 -40.10 75.62
C ARG A 221 59.77 -40.11 75.06
N THR A 222 60.52 -41.19 75.23
CA THR A 222 61.84 -41.37 74.59
C THR A 222 61.73 -41.67 73.11
N GLU A 223 60.74 -42.46 72.66
CA GLU A 223 60.43 -42.70 71.24
C GLU A 223 59.96 -41.44 70.54
N LEU A 224 59.09 -40.61 71.15
CA LEU A 224 58.69 -39.31 70.60
C LEU A 224 59.87 -38.31 70.53
N LYS A 225 60.87 -38.45 71.42
CA LYS A 225 62.12 -37.69 71.33
C LYS A 225 63.06 -38.24 70.24
N ALA A 226 63.08 -39.57 70.03
CA ALA A 226 63.85 -40.22 68.98
C ALA A 226 63.27 -39.99 67.57
N GLN A 227 61.94 -40.02 67.41
CA GLN A 227 61.24 -39.75 66.14
C GLN A 227 61.24 -38.28 65.72
N LYS A 228 61.56 -37.35 66.63
CA LYS A 228 61.80 -35.94 66.30
C LYS A 228 63.23 -35.67 65.83
N GLY A 229 64.11 -36.67 65.87
CA GLY A 229 65.45 -36.64 65.29
C GLY A 229 65.51 -37.46 64.01
N ASP A 230 65.46 -36.76 62.88
CA ASP A 230 65.92 -37.21 61.54
C ASP A 230 65.00 -38.15 60.72
N PRO A 231 64.37 -37.69 59.62
CA PRO A 231 63.74 -38.55 58.63
C PRO A 231 64.55 -38.58 57.33
N GLY A 232 65.41 -39.59 57.18
CA GLY A 232 66.09 -39.88 55.92
C GLY A 232 66.36 -41.37 55.72
N GLY A 233 65.58 -42.03 54.85
CA GLY A 233 65.86 -43.38 54.32
C GLY A 233 64.66 -44.33 54.39
N LYS A 234 63.92 -44.55 53.29
CA LYS A 234 64.09 -45.60 52.25
C LYS A 234 63.89 -47.05 52.74
N SER A 235 62.97 -47.76 52.09
CA SER A 235 63.07 -49.16 51.61
C SER A 235 61.81 -49.48 50.77
N GLN A 236 61.93 -49.80 49.48
CA GLN A 236 62.18 -51.13 48.88
C GLN A 236 61.10 -52.17 49.16
N THR A 237 60.44 -52.67 48.10
CA THR A 237 60.43 -54.11 47.73
C THR A 237 59.69 -54.33 46.39
N ASP A 238 60.41 -54.93 45.44
CA ASP A 238 59.93 -55.89 44.43
C ASP A 238 59.70 -57.28 45.12
N PRO A 239 59.03 -58.32 44.55
CA PRO A 239 59.22 -58.78 43.16
C PRO A 239 58.04 -59.50 42.43
N GLN A 240 58.29 -59.78 41.13
CA GLN A 240 58.00 -61.03 40.37
C GLN A 240 56.64 -61.24 39.66
N LEU A 241 56.66 -61.26 38.30
CA LEU A 241 56.48 -62.45 37.43
C LEU A 241 56.03 -62.09 35.99
N GLU A 242 56.61 -62.81 35.02
CA GLU A 242 56.47 -62.63 33.57
C GLU A 242 55.14 -63.16 32.99
N HIS A 243 54.58 -62.49 31.98
CA HIS A 243 53.90 -63.15 30.85
C HIS A 243 53.65 -62.22 29.63
N HIS A 244 54.19 -62.65 28.48
CA HIS A 244 53.64 -62.60 27.11
C HIS A 244 53.54 -61.30 26.31
N ALA A 245 54.06 -61.40 25.08
CA ALA A 245 54.36 -60.38 24.07
C ALA A 245 53.16 -59.64 23.41
N SER A 246 51.98 -59.60 24.04
CA SER A 246 50.85 -58.73 23.60
C SER A 246 50.97 -57.31 24.18
N ASP A 247 51.73 -57.17 25.25
CA ASP A 247 51.73 -56.00 26.11
C ASP A 247 52.68 -54.85 25.64
N VAL A 248 53.47 -55.08 24.59
CA VAL A 248 54.38 -54.05 24.05
C VAL A 248 53.61 -53.02 23.21
N SER A 249 52.52 -53.43 22.55
CA SER A 249 51.66 -52.51 21.79
C SER A 249 50.77 -51.67 22.71
N SER A 250 50.20 -52.28 23.76
CA SER A 250 49.44 -51.59 24.81
C SER A 250 50.35 -50.63 25.60
N LYS A 251 51.55 -51.04 26.01
CA LYS A 251 52.52 -50.16 26.69
C LYS A 251 53.00 -49.02 25.81
N LYS A 252 53.16 -49.23 24.49
CA LYS A 252 53.51 -48.17 23.54
C LYS A 252 52.34 -47.20 23.32
N ALA A 253 51.11 -47.69 23.23
CA ALA A 253 49.91 -46.86 23.16
C ALA A 253 49.68 -46.08 24.47
N LEU A 254 49.92 -46.71 25.62
CA LEU A 254 49.84 -46.10 26.95
C LEU A 254 50.95 -45.07 27.16
N LEU A 255 52.18 -45.35 26.75
CA LEU A 255 53.28 -44.37 26.76
C LEU A 255 52.98 -43.19 25.85
N LYS A 256 52.38 -43.42 24.67
CA LYS A 256 51.97 -42.34 23.77
C LYS A 256 50.83 -41.51 24.37
N SER A 257 49.85 -42.16 25.00
CA SER A 257 48.78 -41.50 25.77
C SER A 257 49.34 -40.66 26.91
N TYR A 258 50.25 -41.21 27.72
CA TYR A 258 50.92 -40.44 28.78
C TYR A 258 51.77 -39.30 28.21
N GLN A 259 52.44 -39.50 27.07
CA GLN A 259 53.22 -38.46 26.42
C GLN A 259 52.34 -37.34 25.86
N ASP A 260 51.18 -37.66 25.31
CA ASP A 260 50.20 -36.68 24.81
C ASP A 260 49.51 -35.96 25.97
N GLN A 261 49.17 -36.67 27.05
CA GLN A 261 48.67 -36.07 28.29
C GLN A 261 49.72 -35.16 28.95
N LEU A 262 51.01 -35.48 28.82
CA LEU A 262 52.11 -34.63 29.31
C LEU A 262 52.31 -33.39 28.44
N LYS A 263 52.01 -33.46 27.14
CA LYS A 263 52.00 -32.29 26.24
C LYS A 263 50.79 -31.41 26.51
N GLU A 264 49.61 -32.00 26.71
CA GLU A 264 48.37 -31.29 27.01
C GLU A 264 48.45 -30.58 28.35
N THR A 265 48.93 -31.25 29.41
CA THR A 265 49.17 -30.60 30.72
C THR A 265 50.23 -29.51 30.65
N LYS A 266 51.25 -29.64 29.79
CA LYS A 266 52.21 -28.56 29.52
C LYS A 266 51.56 -27.37 28.82
N ALA A 267 50.73 -27.61 27.81
CA ALA A 267 49.99 -26.56 27.10
C ALA A 267 49.02 -25.83 28.03
N GLN A 268 48.25 -26.57 28.84
CA GLN A 268 47.37 -25.98 29.87
C GLN A 268 48.16 -25.16 30.90
N LYS A 269 49.36 -25.62 31.30
CA LYS A 269 50.22 -24.87 32.21
C LYS A 269 50.76 -23.58 31.57
N GLU A 270 51.04 -23.57 30.27
CA GLU A 270 51.41 -22.35 29.54
C GLU A 270 50.22 -21.39 29.37
N GLU A 271 49.03 -21.91 29.07
CA GLU A 271 47.80 -21.13 28.98
C GLU A 271 47.46 -20.47 30.32
N LEU A 272 47.50 -21.23 31.42
CA LEU A 272 47.31 -20.71 32.77
C LEU A 272 48.38 -19.68 33.14
N ARG A 273 49.62 -19.84 32.68
CA ARG A 273 50.67 -18.81 32.86
C ARG A 273 50.34 -17.54 32.07
N GLY A 274 49.86 -17.67 30.84
CA GLY A 274 49.41 -16.54 30.03
C GLY A 274 48.20 -15.83 30.63
N GLU A 275 47.26 -16.56 31.23
CA GLU A 275 46.12 -16.01 31.93
C GLU A 275 46.52 -15.33 33.25
N ILE A 276 47.42 -15.92 34.04
CA ILE A 276 48.00 -15.26 35.22
C ILE A 276 48.71 -13.96 34.82
N GLN A 277 49.42 -13.94 33.69
CA GLN A 277 50.08 -12.73 33.20
C GLN A 277 49.08 -11.67 32.74
N ARG A 278 48.00 -12.05 32.04
CA ARG A 278 46.89 -11.16 31.69
C ARG A 278 46.20 -10.61 32.94
N LEU A 279 45.86 -11.46 33.91
CA LEU A 279 45.25 -11.06 35.18
C LEU A 279 46.18 -10.13 35.98
N LYS A 280 47.49 -10.35 35.93
CA LYS A 280 48.46 -9.44 36.54
C LYS A 280 48.48 -8.08 35.84
N GLN A 281 48.42 -8.07 34.51
CA GLN A 281 48.33 -6.84 33.72
C GLN A 281 47.01 -6.08 33.96
N ASP A 282 45.90 -6.80 34.14
CA ASP A 282 44.60 -6.26 34.55
C ASP A 282 44.62 -5.71 36.00
N LEU A 283 45.36 -6.35 36.90
CA LEU A 283 45.58 -5.85 38.25
C LEU A 283 46.44 -4.57 38.25
N GLU A 284 47.42 -4.47 37.35
CA GLU A 284 48.28 -3.30 37.19
C GLU A 284 47.57 -2.15 36.45
N SER A 285 46.60 -2.43 35.57
CA SER A 285 45.79 -1.44 34.86
C SER A 285 44.59 -0.94 35.67
N ARG A 286 44.26 -1.60 36.80
CA ARG A 286 43.19 -1.15 37.71
C ARG A 286 43.55 0.20 38.32
N PRO A 287 42.61 1.17 38.33
CA PRO A 287 42.83 2.46 38.97
C PRO A 287 43.22 2.27 40.43
N THR A 288 44.32 2.90 40.85
CA THR A 288 44.82 2.72 42.22
C THR A 288 43.81 3.29 43.22
N VAL A 289 43.80 2.77 44.46
CA VAL A 289 42.89 3.22 45.53
C VAL A 289 42.94 4.74 45.75
N LYS A 290 44.06 5.40 45.41
CA LYS A 290 44.19 6.87 45.43
C LYS A 290 43.37 7.55 44.32
N GLU A 291 43.36 7.02 43.10
CA GLU A 291 42.56 7.51 41.98
C GLU A 291 41.06 7.27 42.21
N LEU A 292 40.72 6.10 42.77
CA LEU A 292 39.34 5.78 43.15
C LEU A 292 38.86 6.66 44.32
N LYS A 293 39.74 6.99 45.28
CA LYS A 293 39.46 7.98 46.32
C LYS A 293 39.32 9.40 45.76
N SER A 294 40.11 9.78 44.76
CA SER A 294 40.03 11.07 44.07
C SER A 294 38.72 11.19 43.29
N CYS A 295 38.37 10.16 42.51
CA CYS A 295 37.13 10.07 41.76
C CYS A 295 35.90 10.04 42.70
N LYS A 296 35.99 9.31 43.82
CA LYS A 296 35.00 9.36 44.91
C LYS A 296 34.92 10.73 45.57
N HIS A 297 36.01 11.47 45.68
CA HIS A 297 36.02 12.84 46.21
C HIS A 297 35.38 13.83 45.22
N GLN A 298 35.65 13.70 43.93
CA GLN A 298 35.00 14.47 42.87
C GLN A 298 33.51 14.18 42.81
N LEU A 299 33.11 12.89 42.88
CA LEU A 299 31.71 12.49 42.98
C LEU A 299 31.07 13.05 44.25
N LYS A 300 31.71 12.95 45.41
CA LYS A 300 31.21 13.58 46.65
C LYS A 300 31.12 15.11 46.55
N ARG A 301 32.01 15.76 45.79
CA ARG A 301 31.94 17.21 45.57
C ARG A 301 30.76 17.57 44.66
N MET A 302 30.55 16.84 43.57
CA MET A 302 29.39 17.01 42.70
C MET A 302 28.08 16.67 43.43
N GLU A 303 28.09 15.60 44.23
CA GLU A 303 26.97 15.17 45.06
C GLU A 303 26.66 16.20 46.16
N ARG A 304 27.67 16.81 46.80
CA ARG A 304 27.44 17.95 47.72
C ARG A 304 26.85 19.17 47.02
N ILE A 305 27.25 19.45 45.78
CA ILE A 305 26.65 20.54 44.98
C ILE A 305 25.19 20.20 44.64
N VAL A 306 24.89 18.92 44.36
CA VAL A 306 23.52 18.44 44.12
C VAL A 306 22.68 18.40 45.40
N GLN A 307 23.27 18.04 46.55
CA GLN A 307 22.63 18.00 47.86
C GLN A 307 22.43 19.40 48.46
N GLN A 308 23.35 20.35 48.27
CA GLN A 308 23.11 21.76 48.62
C GLN A 308 21.93 22.35 47.84
N ASN A 309 21.67 21.86 46.63
CA ASN A 309 20.51 22.25 45.82
C ASN A 309 19.23 21.43 46.12
N LYS A 310 19.30 20.37 46.95
CA LYS A 310 18.15 19.49 47.27
C LYS A 310 17.84 19.32 48.77
N LEU A 311 18.65 19.84 49.69
CA LEU A 311 18.48 19.66 51.14
C LEU A 311 18.61 20.97 51.93
N ALA A 312 17.64 21.88 51.73
CA ALA A 312 17.23 22.81 52.79
C ALA A 312 16.22 22.17 53.76
N THR A 313 15.99 20.86 53.71
CA THR A 313 14.99 20.19 54.57
C THR A 313 15.45 18.80 55.02
N VAL A 314 16.26 18.83 56.08
CA VAL A 314 16.19 18.07 57.35
C VAL A 314 15.94 16.55 57.31
N GLU A 315 16.89 15.88 57.96
CA GLU A 315 17.06 14.46 58.28
C GLU A 315 16.06 13.88 59.30
N GLU A 316 15.74 12.60 59.05
CA GLU A 316 15.62 11.41 59.92
C GLU A 316 15.05 11.40 61.36
N ALA A 317 14.31 10.29 61.58
CA ALA A 317 14.26 9.40 62.76
C ALA A 317 12.99 9.44 63.64
N SER A 318 12.19 8.35 63.61
CA SER A 318 11.56 7.82 64.83
C SER A 318 11.10 6.38 64.67
N ARG A 319 11.49 5.58 65.67
CA ARG A 319 11.24 4.16 65.90
C ARG A 319 9.76 3.85 66.12
N ASP A 320 9.45 2.57 65.95
CA ASP A 320 8.18 1.88 66.19
C ASP A 320 7.35 2.44 67.37
N VAL A 321 6.24 3.08 67.02
CA VAL A 321 5.09 3.35 67.90
C VAL A 321 3.88 2.79 67.17
N ASN A 322 3.03 2.04 67.87
CA ASN A 322 1.82 1.46 67.27
C ASN A 322 0.90 2.62 66.80
N THR A 323 0.69 2.73 65.49
CA THR A 323 0.16 3.91 64.79
C THR A 323 -1.30 3.74 64.35
N GLU A 324 -2.03 2.84 65.00
CA GLU A 324 -3.44 2.57 64.69
C GLU A 324 -4.32 3.78 65.03
N VAL A 325 -5.22 4.14 64.09
CA VAL A 325 -6.06 5.35 64.13
C VAL A 325 -6.98 5.37 65.37
N GLU A 326 -7.37 4.21 65.88
CA GLU A 326 -8.24 4.07 67.07
C GLU A 326 -7.55 4.52 68.37
N ASN A 327 -6.22 4.54 68.40
CA ASN A 327 -5.43 4.90 69.59
C ASN A 327 -4.90 6.34 69.56
N ILE A 328 -5.35 7.19 68.62
CA ILE A 328 -4.88 8.59 68.47
C ILE A 328 -5.04 9.40 69.77
N GLU A 329 -6.08 9.13 70.56
CA GLU A 329 -6.30 9.81 71.85
C GLU A 329 -5.22 9.50 72.89
N HIS A 330 -4.50 8.38 72.72
CA HIS A 330 -3.48 7.88 73.66
C HIS A 330 -2.06 8.13 73.16
N LEU A 331 -1.89 8.67 71.93
CA LEU A 331 -0.59 9.05 71.41
C LEU A 331 -0.11 10.39 72.00
N PRO A 332 1.21 10.55 72.22
CA PRO A 332 1.77 11.82 72.66
C PRO A 332 1.43 12.94 71.66
N PRO A 333 0.94 14.11 72.14
CA PRO A 333 0.67 15.29 71.29
C PRO A 333 1.81 15.70 70.33
N PRO A 334 3.11 15.60 70.68
CA PRO A 334 4.17 15.92 69.72
C PRO A 334 4.23 14.94 68.54
N VAL A 335 3.92 13.66 68.76
CA VAL A 335 3.93 12.62 67.73
C VAL A 335 2.75 12.78 66.77
N CYS A 336 1.56 13.07 67.31
CA CYS A 336 0.40 13.42 66.48
C CYS A 336 0.66 14.68 65.65
N ARG A 337 1.30 15.71 66.24
CA ARG A 337 1.68 16.93 65.52
C ARG A 337 2.72 16.67 64.42
N THR A 338 3.65 15.74 64.62
CA THR A 338 4.61 15.38 63.57
C THR A 338 3.92 14.64 62.42
N TYR A 339 3.01 13.70 62.69
CA TYR A 339 2.26 13.00 61.64
C TYR A 339 1.26 13.93 60.91
N LEU A 340 0.63 14.85 61.64
CA LEU A 340 -0.26 15.85 61.04
C LEU A 340 0.53 16.84 60.17
N LYS A 341 1.71 17.28 60.64
CA LYS A 341 2.61 18.16 59.88
C LYS A 341 3.20 17.44 58.68
N SER A 342 3.52 16.15 58.76
CA SER A 342 3.97 15.37 57.61
C SER A 342 2.85 15.19 56.59
N ALA A 343 1.62 14.89 57.04
CA ALA A 343 0.46 14.79 56.16
C ALA A 343 0.13 16.12 55.46
N CYS A 344 0.23 17.25 56.18
CA CYS A 344 0.04 18.57 55.57
C CYS A 344 1.15 18.92 54.57
N LYS A 345 2.40 18.53 54.83
CA LYS A 345 3.50 18.71 53.88
C LYS A 345 3.33 17.85 52.62
N GLU A 346 2.93 16.59 52.78
CA GLU A 346 2.73 15.65 51.68
C GLU A 346 1.57 16.08 50.76
N LEU A 347 0.54 16.70 51.34
CA LEU A 347 -0.63 17.18 50.62
C LEU A 347 -0.51 18.65 50.17
N ASP A 348 0.63 19.30 50.44
CA ASP A 348 0.91 20.73 50.21
C ASP A 348 -0.17 21.67 50.77
N VAL A 349 -0.58 21.42 52.02
CA VAL A 349 -1.64 22.16 52.71
C VAL A 349 -1.01 23.15 53.70
N GLN A 350 -1.22 24.44 53.45
CA GLN A 350 -0.69 25.51 54.31
C GLN A 350 -1.56 25.80 55.55
N ASP A 351 -2.85 25.47 55.50
CA ASP A 351 -3.82 25.66 56.59
C ASP A 351 -4.51 24.35 56.96
N LEU A 352 -4.41 23.96 58.24
CA LEU A 352 -5.03 22.76 58.80
C LEU A 352 -6.56 22.71 58.63
N SER A 353 -7.22 23.86 58.55
CA SER A 353 -8.67 23.92 58.30
C SER A 353 -9.05 23.38 56.91
N GLN A 354 -8.11 23.45 55.94
CA GLN A 354 -8.29 23.02 54.55
C GLN A 354 -7.88 21.56 54.32
N LEU A 355 -7.30 20.88 55.33
CA LEU A 355 -6.82 19.51 55.20
C LEU A 355 -7.95 18.54 54.82
N VAL A 356 -9.11 18.62 55.49
CA VAL A 356 -10.26 17.74 55.23
C VAL A 356 -10.89 18.03 53.85
N PRO A 357 -11.15 19.28 53.44
CA PRO A 357 -11.57 19.60 52.07
C PRO A 357 -10.61 19.09 50.98
N ILE A 358 -9.30 19.27 51.16
CA ILE A 358 -8.28 18.84 50.19
C ILE A 358 -8.19 17.31 50.14
N LEU A 359 -8.26 16.64 51.28
CA LEU A 359 -8.36 15.17 51.34
C LEU A 359 -9.61 14.65 50.63
N LYS A 360 -10.76 15.29 50.82
CA LYS A 360 -11.99 14.94 50.10
C LYS A 360 -11.86 15.19 48.59
N LEU A 361 -11.19 16.26 48.17
CA LEU A 361 -10.93 16.54 46.76
C LEU A 361 -9.98 15.51 46.16
N ARG A 362 -8.89 15.16 46.85
CA ARG A 362 -7.94 14.12 46.45
C ARG A 362 -8.57 12.74 46.41
N ALA A 363 -9.43 12.40 47.38
CA ALA A 363 -10.22 11.17 47.37
C ALA A 363 -11.16 11.11 46.16
N ARG A 364 -11.87 12.21 45.85
CA ARG A 364 -12.69 12.30 44.62
C ARG A 364 -11.86 12.20 43.35
N GLN A 365 -10.66 12.79 43.33
CA GLN A 365 -9.72 12.64 42.21
C GLN A 365 -9.26 11.18 42.05
N ALA A 366 -8.94 10.49 43.15
CA ALA A 366 -8.58 9.07 43.14
C ALA A 366 -9.78 8.16 42.73
N GLU A 367 -11.00 8.50 43.13
CA GLU A 367 -12.19 7.81 42.63
C GLU A 367 -12.44 8.08 41.14
N SER A 368 -12.16 9.29 40.67
CA SER A 368 -12.27 9.63 39.25
C SER A 368 -11.18 8.97 38.41
N SER A 369 -9.96 8.79 38.95
CA SER A 369 -8.88 8.07 38.27
C SER A 369 -9.22 6.59 38.10
N LEU A 370 -9.88 5.96 39.08
CA LEU A 370 -10.42 4.60 38.93
C LEU A 370 -11.45 4.50 37.79
N ARG A 371 -12.28 5.53 37.60
CA ARG A 371 -13.21 5.58 36.45
C ARG A 371 -12.48 5.77 35.13
N LEU A 372 -11.47 6.64 35.08
CA LEU A 372 -10.64 6.86 33.89
C LEU A 372 -9.87 5.59 33.49
N VAL A 373 -9.30 4.88 34.46
CA VAL A 373 -8.63 3.59 34.22
C VAL A 373 -9.61 2.55 33.67
N LYS A 374 -10.86 2.49 34.18
CA LYS A 374 -11.89 1.61 33.62
C LYS A 374 -12.22 1.96 32.17
N ILE A 375 -12.35 3.24 31.84
CA ILE A 375 -12.61 3.69 30.46
C ILE A 375 -11.42 3.34 29.55
N LEU A 376 -10.19 3.62 29.97
CA LEU A 376 -8.97 3.27 29.22
C LEU A 376 -8.84 1.76 29.02
N SER A 377 -9.17 0.96 30.03
CA SER A 377 -9.19 -0.50 29.91
C SER A 377 -10.25 -0.98 28.92
N ALA A 378 -11.45 -0.37 28.90
CA ALA A 378 -12.49 -0.69 27.95
C ALA A 378 -12.07 -0.37 26.50
N ILE A 379 -11.51 0.81 26.26
CA ILE A 379 -10.94 1.21 24.97
C ILE A 379 -9.87 0.20 24.53
N ARG A 380 -8.97 -0.19 25.42
CA ARG A 380 -7.97 -1.22 25.14
C ARG A 380 -8.58 -2.57 24.78
N THR A 381 -9.63 -3.03 25.48
CA THR A 381 -10.31 -4.28 25.10
C THR A 381 -10.95 -4.21 23.72
N THR A 382 -11.42 -3.03 23.30
CA THR A 382 -11.94 -2.80 21.94
C THR A 382 -10.82 -2.83 20.90
N LEU A 383 -9.69 -2.18 21.16
CA LEU A 383 -8.54 -2.11 20.25
C LEU A 383 -7.77 -3.45 20.14
N CYS A 384 -7.64 -4.19 21.24
CA CYS A 384 -6.92 -5.47 21.29
C CYS A 384 -7.81 -6.70 21.03
N SER A 385 -9.08 -6.49 20.64
CA SER A 385 -9.99 -7.59 20.34
C SER A 385 -9.49 -8.40 19.14
N PRO A 386 -9.52 -9.75 19.19
CA PRO A 386 -9.09 -10.61 18.08
C PRO A 386 -9.95 -10.49 16.82
N ARG A 387 -11.08 -9.74 16.88
CA ARG A 387 -11.95 -9.40 15.75
C ARG A 387 -11.74 -7.98 15.21
N ALA A 388 -10.83 -7.19 15.78
CA ALA A 388 -10.56 -5.83 15.30
C ALA A 388 -9.92 -5.87 13.89
N PRO A 389 -10.42 -5.07 12.93
CA PRO A 389 -9.89 -5.07 11.57
C PRO A 389 -8.51 -4.42 11.59
N LEU A 390 -7.51 -5.25 11.32
CA LEU A 390 -6.09 -4.94 11.17
C LEU A 390 -5.34 -4.71 12.49
N GLN A 391 -4.23 -5.46 12.60
CA GLN A 391 -3.11 -5.17 13.48
C GLN A 391 -2.38 -3.88 13.04
N LEU A 392 -3.11 -2.79 12.85
CA LEU A 392 -2.57 -1.50 12.46
C LEU A 392 -1.80 -0.95 13.66
N HIS A 393 -0.48 -0.89 13.50
CA HIS A 393 0.48 -0.35 14.45
C HIS A 393 0.83 -1.21 15.68
N LYS A 394 1.14 -2.49 15.47
CA LYS A 394 2.28 -3.04 16.22
C LYS A 394 3.58 -2.41 15.66
N GLN A 395 3.81 -1.12 15.92
CA GLN A 395 5.19 -0.68 16.06
C GLN A 395 5.69 -1.37 17.32
N ARG A 396 6.35 -2.51 17.10
CA ARG A 396 7.10 -3.22 18.12
C ARG A 396 7.97 -2.16 18.83
N PRO A 397 7.75 -1.85 20.12
CA PRO A 397 8.72 -1.07 20.85
C PRO A 397 10.01 -1.89 20.76
N SER A 398 11.11 -1.24 20.37
CA SER A 398 12.42 -1.86 20.37
C SER A 398 12.66 -2.47 21.75
N ARG A 399 12.51 -3.80 21.84
CA ARG A 399 12.54 -4.56 23.07
C ARG A 399 14.01 -4.78 23.45
N ASN A 400 14.69 -3.68 23.78
CA ASN A 400 16.06 -3.65 24.26
C ASN A 400 16.12 -3.25 25.74
N SER A 401 15.24 -3.79 26.58
CA SER A 401 15.47 -3.96 28.02
C SER A 401 14.41 -4.88 28.62
N PRO A 402 14.80 -5.99 29.26
CA PRO A 402 13.86 -6.86 29.98
C PRO A 402 13.87 -6.51 31.47
N ASN A 403 13.55 -5.28 31.84
CA ASN A 403 13.26 -4.94 33.23
C ASN A 403 12.38 -3.68 33.30
N GLU A 404 11.39 -3.74 34.18
CA GLU A 404 10.35 -2.73 34.47
C GLU A 404 9.18 -2.70 33.48
N ALA A 405 8.29 -3.68 33.63
CA ALA A 405 6.88 -3.52 33.22
C ALA A 405 6.21 -2.54 34.20
N THR A 406 6.38 -1.25 33.94
CA THR A 406 5.64 -0.19 34.63
C THR A 406 4.26 -0.10 33.98
N GLU A 407 3.19 -0.23 34.75
CA GLU A 407 1.77 -0.20 34.30
C GLU A 407 1.41 1.03 33.43
N GLY A 408 2.24 2.07 33.43
CA GLY A 408 2.11 3.26 32.56
C GLY A 408 2.37 2.99 31.07
N ALA A 409 3.24 2.05 30.71
CA ALA A 409 3.58 1.76 29.32
C ALA A 409 2.44 1.07 28.54
N GLU A 410 1.41 0.58 29.24
CA GLU A 410 0.31 -0.16 28.63
C GLU A 410 -0.75 0.74 27.98
N PHE A 411 -0.76 2.03 28.29
CA PHE A 411 -1.74 3.01 27.80
C PHE A 411 -1.12 4.05 26.86
N GLU A 412 0.22 4.14 26.77
CA GLU A 412 0.92 5.11 25.90
C GLU A 412 0.60 4.93 24.42
N GLU A 413 0.36 3.68 23.98
CA GLU A 413 0.03 3.36 22.59
C GLU A 413 -1.45 3.65 22.23
N LEU A 414 -2.33 3.87 23.22
CA LEU A 414 -3.76 4.04 22.95
C LEU A 414 -4.07 5.39 22.28
N LEU A 415 -3.51 6.48 22.77
CA LEU A 415 -3.83 7.82 22.28
C LEU A 415 -3.39 8.01 20.81
N PRO A 416 -2.14 7.68 20.42
CA PRO A 416 -1.73 7.74 19.01
C PRO A 416 -2.58 6.83 18.12
N THR A 417 -2.99 5.66 18.60
CA THR A 417 -3.84 4.74 17.82
C THR A 417 -5.24 5.32 17.58
N VAL A 418 -5.84 5.92 18.61
CA VAL A 418 -7.16 6.57 18.48
C VAL A 418 -7.09 7.80 17.57
N GLU A 419 -6.01 8.58 17.63
CA GLU A 419 -5.77 9.69 16.71
C GLU A 419 -5.67 9.22 15.25
N ILE A 420 -4.90 8.15 14.99
CA ILE A 420 -4.82 7.54 13.66
C ILE A 420 -6.19 7.03 13.19
N TRP A 421 -6.97 6.40 14.06
CA TRP A 421 -8.31 5.91 13.70
C TRP A 421 -9.27 7.06 13.39
N ALA A 422 -9.17 8.16 14.12
CA ALA A 422 -9.94 9.38 13.83
C ALA A 422 -9.53 9.98 12.48
N GLU A 423 -8.24 10.05 12.17
CA GLU A 423 -7.74 10.48 10.86
C GLU A 423 -8.20 9.55 9.73
N GLN A 424 -8.16 8.23 9.94
CA GLN A 424 -8.65 7.25 8.96
C GLN A 424 -10.17 7.37 8.76
N LEU A 425 -10.93 7.63 9.82
CA LEU A 425 -12.37 7.87 9.75
C LEU A 425 -12.69 9.16 8.97
N CYS A 426 -11.89 10.21 9.14
CA CYS A 426 -11.97 11.42 8.32
C CYS A 426 -11.62 11.13 6.85
N SER A 427 -10.57 10.34 6.61
CA SER A 427 -10.09 9.96 5.28
C SER A 427 -11.10 9.10 4.51
N LEU A 428 -12.01 8.37 5.18
CA LEU A 428 -13.08 7.62 4.52
C LEU A 428 -14.02 8.52 3.71
N LYS A 429 -14.26 9.76 4.15
CA LYS A 429 -15.08 10.72 3.39
C LYS A 429 -14.37 11.18 2.12
N GLU A 430 -13.06 11.40 2.22
CA GLU A 430 -12.23 11.75 1.07
C GLU A 430 -12.13 10.59 0.07
N LEU A 431 -11.95 9.37 0.57
CA LEU A 431 -11.94 8.14 -0.23
C LEU A 431 -13.28 7.95 -0.95
N HIS A 432 -14.41 8.15 -0.27
CA HIS A 432 -15.74 8.12 -0.89
C HIS A 432 -15.86 9.13 -2.03
N CYS A 433 -15.38 10.37 -1.82
CA CYS A 433 -15.40 11.40 -2.85
C CYS A 433 -14.52 11.03 -4.05
N ALA A 434 -13.33 10.48 -3.80
CA ALA A 434 -12.41 10.00 -4.84
C ALA A 434 -13.02 8.83 -5.62
N LEU A 435 -13.64 7.86 -4.94
CA LEU A 435 -14.34 6.73 -5.56
C LEU A 435 -15.53 7.19 -6.39
N LYS A 436 -16.33 8.13 -5.89
CA LYS A 436 -17.44 8.72 -6.66
C LYS A 436 -16.94 9.40 -7.94
N LYS A 437 -15.83 10.13 -7.88
CA LYS A 437 -15.18 10.73 -9.07
C LYS A 437 -14.67 9.64 -10.03
N LEU A 438 -14.13 8.54 -9.50
CA LEU A 438 -13.65 7.42 -10.30
C LEU A 438 -14.80 6.70 -11.01
N VAL A 439 -15.90 6.40 -10.30
CA VAL A 439 -17.14 5.85 -10.85
C VAL A 439 -17.69 6.76 -11.95
N GLN A 440 -17.77 8.08 -11.73
CA GLN A 440 -18.21 9.02 -12.76
C GLN A 440 -17.30 9.04 -14.00
N ARG A 441 -16.01 8.78 -13.84
CA ARG A 441 -15.04 8.75 -14.95
C ARG A 441 -15.12 7.45 -15.73
N LEU A 442 -15.28 6.32 -15.05
CA LEU A 442 -15.27 4.98 -15.65
C LEU A 442 -16.66 4.55 -16.16
N LEU A 443 -17.74 4.99 -15.49
CA LEU A 443 -19.14 4.64 -15.78
C LEU A 443 -20.01 5.92 -15.93
N PRO A 444 -19.75 6.79 -16.93
CA PRO A 444 -20.46 8.07 -17.09
C PRO A 444 -21.95 7.95 -17.45
N TRP A 445 -22.45 6.74 -17.77
CA TRP A 445 -23.86 6.45 -18.07
C TRP A 445 -24.68 6.06 -16.84
N GLN A 446 -24.05 5.80 -15.69
CA GLN A 446 -24.80 5.56 -14.46
C GLN A 446 -25.51 6.86 -14.04
N PRO A 447 -26.82 6.81 -13.75
CA PRO A 447 -27.54 7.99 -13.28
C PRO A 447 -26.85 8.51 -12.02
N VAL A 448 -26.60 9.82 -11.96
CA VAL A 448 -26.09 10.49 -10.76
C VAL A 448 -27.16 10.32 -9.69
N GLY A 449 -27.07 9.24 -8.91
CA GLY A 449 -27.93 9.00 -7.77
C GLY A 449 -27.93 10.25 -6.91
N GLY A 450 -29.12 10.77 -6.66
CA GLY A 450 -29.36 12.04 -5.98
C GLY A 450 -28.47 12.19 -4.77
N SER A 451 -27.87 13.37 -4.64
CA SER A 451 -27.10 13.79 -3.49
C SER A 451 -27.95 13.69 -2.22
N VAL A 452 -27.88 12.57 -1.55
CA VAL A 452 -27.95 12.55 -0.11
C VAL A 452 -26.53 12.25 0.31
N THR A 453 -25.78 13.29 0.67
CA THR A 453 -24.69 13.10 1.63
C THR A 453 -25.34 12.36 2.80
N PRO A 454 -24.99 11.09 3.03
CA PRO A 454 -25.69 10.33 4.05
C PRO A 454 -25.47 11.10 5.36
N THR A 455 -26.58 11.49 5.98
CA THR A 455 -26.60 12.17 7.28
C THR A 455 -25.96 11.27 8.34
N ASP A 456 -26.01 9.95 8.11
CA ASP A 456 -25.16 8.94 8.74
C ASP A 456 -23.83 8.82 7.98
N GLY A 457 -22.71 8.80 8.69
CA GLY A 457 -21.37 8.74 8.09
C GLY A 457 -21.19 7.65 7.01
N VAL A 458 -20.21 7.87 6.12
CA VAL A 458 -19.86 6.94 5.04
C VAL A 458 -19.57 5.54 5.60
N ARG A 459 -20.34 4.55 5.16
CA ARG A 459 -20.14 3.14 5.55
C ARG A 459 -19.13 2.46 4.64
N VAL A 460 -18.23 1.66 5.20
CA VAL A 460 -17.25 0.88 4.43
C VAL A 460 -17.93 -0.10 3.47
N ALA A 461 -19.10 -0.63 3.83
CA ALA A 461 -19.91 -1.47 2.94
C ALA A 461 -20.33 -0.75 1.64
N GLU A 462 -20.60 0.56 1.70
CA GLU A 462 -20.96 1.35 0.51
C GLU A 462 -19.74 1.59 -0.39
N LEU A 463 -18.55 1.79 0.22
CA LEU A 463 -17.30 1.88 -0.51
C LEU A 463 -16.97 0.56 -1.21
N LEU A 464 -17.12 -0.56 -0.51
CA LEU A 464 -16.93 -1.90 -1.06
C LEU A 464 -17.90 -2.15 -2.21
N LEU A 465 -19.18 -1.83 -2.05
CA LEU A 465 -20.17 -1.98 -3.13
C LEU A 465 -19.80 -1.14 -4.36
N MET A 466 -19.32 0.10 -4.18
CA MET A 466 -18.84 0.91 -5.32
C MET A 466 -17.61 0.30 -6.00
N VAL A 467 -16.69 -0.30 -5.23
CA VAL A 467 -15.51 -0.98 -5.77
C VAL A 467 -15.90 -2.29 -6.48
N GLU A 468 -16.77 -3.10 -5.88
CA GLU A 468 -17.28 -4.35 -6.47
C GLU A 468 -18.07 -4.05 -7.75
N THR A 469 -18.91 -3.02 -7.76
CA THR A 469 -19.61 -2.56 -8.97
C THR A 469 -18.61 -2.14 -10.05
N LEU A 470 -17.54 -1.42 -9.69
CA LEU A 470 -16.48 -1.09 -10.64
C LEU A 470 -15.76 -2.33 -11.16
N LEU A 471 -15.45 -3.28 -10.28
CA LEU A 471 -14.75 -4.52 -10.64
C LEU A 471 -15.60 -5.38 -11.57
N GLU A 472 -16.87 -5.63 -11.25
CA GLU A 472 -17.78 -6.41 -12.09
C GLU A 472 -17.98 -5.79 -13.48
N GLU A 473 -18.09 -4.46 -13.57
CA GLU A 473 -18.25 -3.78 -14.85
C GLU A 473 -16.94 -3.72 -15.66
N THR A 474 -15.77 -3.78 -14.99
CA THR A 474 -14.47 -3.93 -15.67
C THR A 474 -14.15 -5.38 -16.05
N GLU A 475 -14.56 -6.38 -15.27
CA GLU A 475 -14.33 -7.81 -15.55
C GLU A 475 -15.21 -8.33 -16.70
N LYS A 476 -16.44 -7.81 -16.85
CA LYS A 476 -17.30 -8.11 -18.00
C LYS A 476 -16.73 -7.57 -19.33
N SER A 477 -15.76 -6.67 -19.28
CA SER A 477 -15.04 -6.19 -20.47
C SER A 477 -13.83 -7.08 -20.76
N ASN A 478 -13.97 -7.99 -21.73
CA ASN A 478 -12.88 -8.82 -22.23
C ASN A 478 -11.62 -7.98 -22.55
N PRO A 479 -10.40 -8.44 -22.23
CA PRO A 479 -9.16 -7.65 -22.38
C PRO A 479 -8.71 -7.44 -23.84
N LYS A 480 -9.53 -7.79 -24.84
CA LYS A 480 -9.19 -7.68 -26.27
C LYS A 480 -9.91 -6.58 -27.03
N GLU A 481 -10.88 -5.89 -26.43
CA GLU A 481 -11.52 -4.75 -27.08
C GLU A 481 -11.35 -3.48 -26.24
N VAL A 482 -10.31 -2.73 -26.65
CA VAL A 482 -10.30 -1.27 -26.71
C VAL A 482 -10.71 -0.55 -25.43
N ARG A 483 -9.71 0.04 -24.76
CA ARG A 483 -9.86 1.23 -23.90
C ARG A 483 -11.07 2.04 -24.35
N SER A 484 -12.12 2.07 -23.55
CA SER A 484 -13.33 2.84 -23.87
C SER A 484 -12.91 4.25 -24.29
N PRO A 485 -13.21 4.67 -25.54
CA PRO A 485 -12.72 5.95 -26.03
C PRO A 485 -13.23 7.04 -25.10
N THR A 486 -12.35 7.96 -24.70
CA THR A 486 -12.71 9.13 -23.89
C THR A 486 -13.97 9.79 -24.45
N LYS A 487 -14.82 10.39 -23.58
CA LYS A 487 -16.07 11.08 -24.00
C LYS A 487 -15.89 12.00 -25.21
N ASN A 488 -14.72 12.63 -25.34
CA ASN A 488 -14.35 13.47 -26.48
C ASN A 488 -14.09 12.67 -27.78
N SER A 489 -13.49 11.49 -27.69
CA SER A 489 -13.30 10.55 -28.79
C SER A 489 -14.63 9.98 -29.26
N LEU A 490 -15.52 9.56 -28.34
CA LEU A 490 -16.87 9.12 -28.69
C LEU A 490 -17.69 10.25 -29.34
N LYS A 491 -17.62 11.47 -28.80
CA LYS A 491 -18.27 12.65 -29.40
C LYS A 491 -17.71 12.96 -30.80
N SER A 492 -16.40 12.77 -31.01
CA SER A 492 -15.77 12.93 -32.31
C SER A 492 -16.19 11.85 -33.30
N MET A 493 -16.29 10.59 -32.85
CA MET A 493 -16.80 9.48 -33.66
C MET A 493 -18.27 9.68 -34.04
N VAL A 494 -19.12 10.04 -33.08
CA VAL A 494 -20.54 10.36 -33.33
C VAL A 494 -20.66 11.52 -34.31
N SER A 495 -19.86 12.59 -34.14
CA SER A 495 -19.85 13.71 -35.10
C SER A 495 -19.34 13.31 -36.48
N HIS A 496 -18.39 12.38 -36.56
CA HIS A 496 -17.90 11.86 -37.83
C HIS A 496 -18.99 11.08 -38.59
N PHE A 497 -19.71 10.17 -37.92
CA PHE A 497 -20.82 9.44 -38.54
C PHE A 497 -21.99 10.34 -38.93
N GLN A 498 -22.29 11.35 -38.12
CA GLN A 498 -23.29 12.38 -38.45
C GLN A 498 -22.90 13.16 -39.71
N LYS A 499 -21.62 13.51 -39.89
CA LYS A 499 -21.14 14.15 -41.12
C LYS A 499 -21.10 13.19 -42.32
N LEU A 500 -20.70 11.93 -42.11
CA LEU A 500 -20.56 10.94 -43.18
C LEU A 500 -21.91 10.58 -43.82
N PHE A 501 -22.97 10.52 -43.02
CA PHE A 501 -24.34 10.24 -43.49
C PHE A 501 -25.21 11.50 -43.62
N ASP A 502 -24.65 12.70 -43.37
CA ASP A 502 -25.32 14.00 -43.42
C ASP A 502 -26.61 14.08 -42.58
N VAL A 503 -26.50 13.69 -41.30
CA VAL A 503 -27.64 13.63 -40.35
C VAL A 503 -27.35 14.41 -39.08
N ARG A 504 -28.33 15.20 -38.63
CA ARG A 504 -28.20 16.08 -37.45
C ARG A 504 -28.23 15.32 -36.11
N SER A 505 -28.73 14.09 -36.08
CA SER A 505 -28.84 13.25 -34.86
C SER A 505 -28.33 11.83 -35.10
N LEU A 506 -27.79 11.20 -34.06
CA LEU A 506 -27.34 9.80 -34.11
C LEU A 506 -28.51 8.84 -34.43
N SER A 507 -29.72 9.17 -33.97
CA SER A 507 -30.93 8.40 -34.27
C SER A 507 -31.27 8.35 -35.76
N GLY A 508 -30.88 9.39 -36.52
CA GLY A 508 -31.09 9.45 -37.97
C GLY A 508 -30.02 8.71 -38.79
N VAL A 509 -28.89 8.32 -38.17
CA VAL A 509 -27.80 7.62 -38.87
C VAL A 509 -28.25 6.23 -39.32
N TYR A 510 -28.94 5.46 -38.47
CA TYR A 510 -29.43 4.13 -38.83
C TYR A 510 -30.49 4.14 -39.95
N PRO A 511 -31.53 4.99 -39.89
CA PRO A 511 -32.47 5.17 -41.00
C PRO A 511 -31.76 5.55 -42.30
N ARG A 512 -30.85 6.52 -42.26
CA ARG A 512 -30.13 6.99 -43.45
C ARG A 512 -29.18 5.94 -44.02
N MET A 513 -28.54 5.16 -43.16
CA MET A 513 -27.68 4.05 -43.56
C MET A 513 -28.50 2.95 -44.26
N ASN A 514 -29.66 2.58 -43.70
CA ASN A 514 -30.56 1.63 -44.35
C ASN A 514 -31.07 2.15 -45.69
N GLU A 515 -31.39 3.44 -45.79
CA GLU A 515 -31.76 4.08 -47.05
C GLU A 515 -30.62 4.02 -48.08
N VAL A 516 -29.38 4.30 -47.67
CA VAL A 516 -28.20 4.18 -48.55
C VAL A 516 -28.00 2.74 -49.00
N TYR A 517 -28.16 1.74 -48.13
CA TYR A 517 -28.05 0.34 -48.51
C TYR A 517 -29.18 -0.11 -49.45
N SER A 518 -30.41 0.33 -49.20
CA SER A 518 -31.54 0.08 -50.11
C SER A 518 -31.31 0.74 -51.47
N LYS A 519 -30.90 2.01 -51.51
CA LYS A 519 -30.60 2.73 -52.75
C LYS A 519 -29.42 2.14 -53.50
N LEU A 520 -28.38 1.68 -52.79
CA LEU A 520 -27.24 1.00 -53.40
C LEU A 520 -27.66 -0.37 -53.95
N GLY A 521 -28.53 -1.10 -53.25
CA GLY A 521 -29.12 -2.35 -53.73
C GLY A 521 -29.99 -2.15 -54.98
N GLU A 522 -30.87 -1.15 -54.95
CA GLU A 522 -31.68 -0.72 -56.09
C GLU A 522 -30.80 -0.34 -57.29
N MET A 523 -29.77 0.48 -57.08
CA MET A 523 -28.86 0.91 -58.14
C MET A 523 -28.02 -0.25 -58.68
N THR A 524 -27.54 -1.14 -57.81
CA THR A 524 -26.78 -2.33 -58.24
C THR A 524 -27.65 -3.28 -59.05
N ASN A 525 -28.91 -3.47 -58.66
CA ASN A 525 -29.88 -4.27 -59.40
C ASN A 525 -30.26 -3.60 -60.73
N ALA A 526 -30.51 -2.28 -60.73
CA ALA A 526 -30.78 -1.52 -61.95
C ALA A 526 -29.60 -1.60 -62.93
N MET A 527 -28.36 -1.48 -62.42
CA MET A 527 -27.15 -1.62 -63.22
C MET A 527 -26.94 -3.04 -63.73
N ARG A 528 -27.33 -4.08 -62.98
CA ARG A 528 -27.31 -5.46 -63.46
C ARG A 528 -28.34 -5.66 -64.58
N ASN A 529 -29.58 -5.23 -64.37
CA ASN A 529 -30.63 -5.29 -65.38
C ASN A 529 -30.25 -4.53 -66.66
N LEU A 530 -29.63 -3.35 -66.54
CA LEU A 530 -29.14 -2.59 -67.69
C LEU A 530 -28.01 -3.32 -68.42
N ARG A 531 -27.09 -3.99 -67.71
CA ARG A 531 -26.07 -4.84 -68.34
C ARG A 531 -26.71 -6.01 -69.09
N ASP A 532 -27.70 -6.67 -68.50
CA ASP A 532 -28.41 -7.80 -69.13
C ASP A 532 -29.15 -7.36 -70.41
N ILE A 533 -29.87 -6.24 -70.34
CA ILE A 533 -30.61 -5.67 -71.49
C ILE A 533 -29.65 -5.25 -72.61
N LEU A 534 -28.51 -4.67 -72.26
CA LEU A 534 -27.48 -4.24 -73.22
C LEU A 534 -26.51 -5.36 -73.63
N GLN A 535 -26.70 -6.58 -73.08
CA GLN A 535 -25.83 -7.75 -73.27
C GLN A 535 -24.34 -7.47 -72.98
N LEU A 536 -24.09 -6.63 -71.98
CA LEU A 536 -22.74 -6.34 -71.50
C LEU A 536 -22.30 -7.41 -70.51
N ASN A 537 -20.98 -7.68 -70.46
CA ASN A 537 -20.41 -8.58 -69.47
C ASN A 537 -20.72 -8.07 -68.04
N ASP A 538 -21.03 -8.98 -67.11
CA ASP A 538 -21.33 -8.69 -65.71
C ASP A 538 -20.23 -7.88 -64.98
N ARG A 539 -19.00 -7.92 -65.50
CA ARG A 539 -17.86 -7.14 -65.02
C ARG A 539 -17.70 -5.74 -65.63
N ALA A 540 -18.61 -5.31 -66.52
CA ALA A 540 -18.51 -4.02 -67.16
C ALA A 540 -18.66 -2.86 -66.16
N PRO A 541 -17.76 -1.85 -66.18
CA PRO A 541 -17.82 -0.71 -65.28
C PRO A 541 -19.09 0.12 -65.51
N PRO A 542 -19.69 0.71 -64.47
CA PRO A 542 -20.94 1.47 -64.58
C PRO A 542 -20.93 2.59 -65.64
N SER A 543 -19.78 3.23 -65.85
CA SER A 543 -19.59 4.27 -66.86
C SER A 543 -19.80 3.78 -68.30
N GLU A 544 -19.42 2.54 -68.58
CA GLU A 544 -19.57 1.94 -69.92
C GLU A 544 -21.04 1.60 -70.21
N VAL A 545 -21.75 1.08 -69.20
CA VAL A 545 -23.20 0.83 -69.28
C VAL A 545 -23.94 2.14 -69.57
N VAL A 546 -23.64 3.22 -68.82
CA VAL A 546 -24.29 4.52 -69.01
C VAL A 546 -23.98 5.12 -70.39
N ASN A 547 -22.74 5.02 -70.86
CA ASN A 547 -22.35 5.51 -72.19
C ASN A 547 -23.05 4.72 -73.32
N GLN A 548 -23.24 3.41 -73.14
CA GLN A 548 -23.93 2.59 -74.13
C GLN A 548 -25.45 2.83 -74.11
N VAL A 549 -26.06 3.05 -72.93
CA VAL A 549 -27.44 3.53 -72.82
C VAL A 549 -27.58 4.90 -73.51
N ALA A 550 -26.68 5.84 -73.25
CA ALA A 550 -26.70 7.16 -73.87
C ALA A 550 -26.58 7.07 -75.40
N ASN A 551 -25.71 6.19 -75.91
CA ASN A 551 -25.57 5.94 -77.34
C ASN A 551 -26.80 5.27 -77.96
N GLN A 552 -27.43 4.31 -77.27
CA GLN A 552 -28.67 3.68 -77.72
C GLN A 552 -29.83 4.67 -77.71
N VAL A 553 -29.97 5.49 -76.67
CA VAL A 553 -30.98 6.56 -76.59
C VAL A 553 -30.73 7.62 -77.66
N ALA A 554 -29.48 8.01 -77.92
CA ALA A 554 -29.15 8.92 -79.02
C ALA A 554 -29.45 8.32 -80.40
N LYS A 555 -29.25 7.00 -80.57
CA LYS A 555 -29.53 6.26 -81.80
C LYS A 555 -31.03 6.06 -82.04
N VAL A 556 -31.81 5.83 -80.98
CA VAL A 556 -33.28 5.78 -81.00
C VAL A 556 -33.87 7.18 -81.24
N SER A 557 -33.29 8.22 -80.62
CA SER A 557 -33.71 9.62 -80.82
C SER A 557 -33.47 10.11 -82.25
N SER A 558 -32.47 9.58 -82.93
CA SER A 558 -32.18 9.90 -84.34
C SER A 558 -32.93 9.01 -85.35
N SER A 559 -33.45 7.85 -84.94
CA SER A 559 -34.08 6.87 -85.85
C SER A 559 -35.59 6.71 -85.67
N THR A 560 -36.20 7.29 -84.62
CA THR A 560 -37.57 6.92 -84.19
C THR A 560 -38.42 8.13 -83.71
N SER A 561 -38.27 9.30 -84.34
CA SER A 561 -39.04 10.51 -83.96
C SER A 561 -40.54 10.46 -84.31
N LEU A 562 -40.98 9.59 -85.22
CA LEU A 562 -42.36 9.61 -85.75
C LEU A 562 -43.28 8.54 -85.15
N THR A 563 -42.76 7.36 -84.81
CA THR A 563 -43.59 6.22 -84.37
C THR A 563 -43.92 6.25 -82.88
N ILE A 564 -42.96 6.65 -82.03
CA ILE A 564 -43.16 6.70 -80.57
C ILE A 564 -44.11 7.84 -80.17
N SER A 565 -44.11 8.97 -80.88
CA SER A 565 -45.04 10.08 -80.61
C SER A 565 -46.52 9.68 -80.80
N GLN A 566 -46.79 8.74 -81.71
CA GLN A 566 -48.15 8.22 -81.95
C GLN A 566 -48.55 7.12 -80.95
N GLU A 567 -47.59 6.30 -80.48
CA GLU A 567 -47.84 5.30 -79.43
C GLU A 567 -47.92 5.92 -78.02
N LEU A 568 -47.19 7.00 -77.73
CA LEU A 568 -47.34 7.76 -76.48
C LEU A 568 -48.67 8.51 -76.43
N GLN A 569 -49.16 9.02 -77.56
CA GLN A 569 -50.51 9.60 -77.66
C GLN A 569 -51.62 8.57 -77.50
N SER A 570 -51.41 7.30 -77.86
CA SER A 570 -52.41 6.23 -77.65
C SER A 570 -52.33 5.61 -76.25
N LEU A 571 -51.16 5.60 -75.60
CA LEU A 571 -50.95 5.09 -74.24
C LEU A 571 -51.39 6.08 -73.14
N LEU A 572 -51.35 7.40 -73.40
CA LEU A 572 -51.88 8.43 -72.50
C LEU A 572 -53.41 8.59 -72.59
N GLY A 573 -54.11 7.51 -72.94
CA GLY A 573 -55.57 7.46 -73.07
C GLY A 573 -56.31 8.06 -71.87
N THR A 574 -56.97 9.20 -72.14
CA THR A 574 -58.18 9.74 -71.47
C THR A 574 -58.22 9.81 -69.94
N ARG A 575 -57.19 10.34 -69.29
CA ARG A 575 -57.37 11.12 -68.04
C ARG A 575 -56.40 12.30 -68.03
N ASP A 576 -56.92 13.47 -68.39
CA ASP A 576 -56.18 14.73 -68.35
C ASP A 576 -55.58 14.96 -66.96
N ILE A 577 -54.29 15.31 -66.93
CA ILE A 577 -53.56 15.71 -65.71
C ILE A 577 -54.29 16.86 -65.01
N ASP A 578 -54.97 17.72 -65.79
CA ASP A 578 -55.80 18.81 -65.28
C ASP A 578 -57.04 18.32 -64.51
N SER A 579 -57.61 17.16 -64.85
CA SER A 579 -58.68 16.54 -64.08
C SER A 579 -58.18 15.95 -62.76
N ILE A 580 -56.92 15.49 -62.72
CA ILE A 580 -56.26 15.02 -61.50
C ILE A 580 -55.94 16.21 -60.59
N ILE A 581 -55.50 17.33 -61.17
CA ILE A 581 -55.24 18.58 -60.44
C ILE A 581 -56.55 19.15 -59.86
N LEU A 582 -57.63 19.22 -60.64
CA LEU A 582 -58.95 19.65 -60.14
C LEU A 582 -59.46 18.76 -59.01
N LYS A 583 -59.29 17.43 -59.10
CA LYS A 583 -59.66 16.52 -57.99
C LYS A 583 -58.78 16.66 -56.77
N LEU A 584 -57.51 17.04 -56.93
CA LEU A 584 -56.60 17.33 -55.82
C LEU A 584 -56.99 18.66 -55.15
N GLU A 585 -57.34 19.68 -55.92
CA GLU A 585 -57.83 20.96 -55.40
C GLU A 585 -59.18 20.80 -54.66
N GLU A 586 -60.13 20.03 -55.21
CA GLU A 586 -61.38 19.70 -54.51
C GLU A 586 -61.13 18.94 -53.20
N HIS A 587 -60.08 18.10 -53.15
CA HIS A 587 -59.71 17.38 -51.93
C HIS A 587 -59.02 18.28 -50.89
N GLU A 588 -58.28 19.30 -51.32
CA GLU A 588 -57.68 20.33 -50.46
C GLU A 588 -58.75 21.22 -49.79
N GLU A 589 -59.87 21.51 -50.48
CA GLU A 589 -60.99 22.27 -49.90
C GLU A 589 -61.93 21.43 -49.03
N PHE A 590 -62.19 20.17 -49.41
CA PHE A 590 -63.11 19.30 -48.68
C PHE A 590 -62.55 18.85 -47.33
N PHE A 591 -61.25 18.53 -47.26
CA PHE A 591 -60.65 17.90 -46.08
C PHE A 591 -60.68 18.79 -44.82
N PRO A 592 -60.41 20.11 -44.87
CA PRO A 592 -60.52 21.00 -43.72
C PRO A 592 -61.95 21.14 -43.19
N ALA A 593 -62.93 21.26 -44.10
CA ALA A 593 -64.35 21.34 -43.74
C ALA A 593 -64.83 20.03 -43.10
N PHE A 594 -64.46 18.89 -43.68
CA PHE A 594 -64.71 17.57 -43.13
C PHE A 594 -64.05 17.38 -41.76
N HIS A 595 -62.79 17.80 -41.61
CA HIS A 595 -62.05 17.68 -40.36
C HIS A 595 -62.71 18.50 -39.25
N THR A 596 -63.17 19.72 -39.55
CA THR A 596 -63.86 20.59 -38.59
C THR A 596 -65.17 19.97 -38.15
N LEU A 597 -65.98 19.46 -39.09
CA LEU A 597 -67.24 18.76 -38.78
C LEU A 597 -67.02 17.53 -37.89
N VAL A 598 -65.99 16.74 -38.19
CA VAL A 598 -65.60 15.57 -37.39
C VAL A 598 -65.17 15.97 -35.99
N GLN A 599 -64.41 17.06 -35.86
CA GLN A 599 -63.91 17.54 -34.58
C GLN A 599 -65.07 18.05 -33.70
N ASP A 600 -66.02 18.76 -34.30
CA ASP A 600 -67.26 19.18 -33.64
C ASP A 600 -68.12 17.98 -33.21
N LEU A 601 -68.22 16.94 -34.04
CA LEU A 601 -68.93 15.70 -33.68
C LEU A 601 -68.26 14.98 -32.50
N LEU A 602 -66.93 14.83 -32.52
CA LEU A 602 -66.17 14.25 -31.42
C LEU A 602 -66.39 15.02 -30.12
N GLN A 603 -66.36 16.35 -30.19
CA GLN A 603 -66.54 17.22 -29.02
C GLN A 603 -67.97 17.18 -28.47
N ASN A 604 -68.98 17.20 -29.34
CA ASN A 604 -70.40 17.13 -28.94
C ASN A 604 -70.79 15.75 -28.37
N LEU A 605 -70.18 14.68 -28.87
CA LEU A 605 -70.42 13.32 -28.41
C LEU A 605 -69.53 12.91 -27.22
N GLY A 606 -68.49 13.69 -26.91
CA GLY A 606 -67.53 13.40 -25.84
C GLY A 606 -66.57 12.26 -26.14
N VAL A 607 -66.32 12.01 -27.42
CA VAL A 607 -65.59 10.83 -27.93
C VAL A 607 -64.21 11.25 -28.45
N GLN A 608 -63.18 10.42 -28.24
CA GLN A 608 -61.79 10.76 -28.59
C GLN A 608 -61.33 10.22 -29.95
N HIS A 609 -62.00 9.22 -30.52
CA HIS A 609 -61.63 8.58 -31.78
C HIS A 609 -62.76 8.61 -32.81
N LEU A 610 -62.41 8.73 -34.09
CA LEU A 610 -63.36 8.80 -35.20
C LEU A 610 -64.29 7.58 -35.26
N ASP A 611 -63.75 6.40 -34.98
CA ASP A 611 -64.46 5.11 -35.07
C ASP A 611 -65.57 4.98 -34.01
N ASP A 612 -65.48 5.77 -32.94
CA ASP A 612 -66.40 5.75 -31.82
C ASP A 612 -67.57 6.77 -32.00
N ILE A 613 -67.53 7.60 -33.05
CA ILE A 613 -68.60 8.57 -33.37
C ILE A 613 -69.92 7.85 -33.69
N VAL A 614 -69.88 6.85 -34.59
CA VAL A 614 -71.08 6.13 -35.04
C VAL A 614 -71.70 5.33 -33.89
N PRO A 615 -70.94 4.57 -33.07
CA PRO A 615 -71.45 3.95 -31.85
C PRO A 615 -72.12 4.93 -30.88
N ALA A 616 -71.49 6.08 -30.62
CA ALA A 616 -72.02 7.08 -29.67
C ALA A 616 -73.31 7.74 -30.18
N VAL A 617 -73.43 7.99 -31.49
CA VAL A 617 -74.68 8.49 -32.10
C VAL A 617 -75.78 7.44 -32.03
N CYS A 618 -75.45 6.15 -32.25
CA CYS A 618 -76.40 5.05 -32.11
C CYS A 618 -76.89 4.89 -30.66
N GLU A 619 -76.03 5.07 -29.66
CA GLU A 619 -76.40 5.08 -28.24
C GLU A 619 -77.26 6.30 -27.85
N LEU A 620 -77.01 7.47 -28.43
CA LEU A 620 -77.87 8.64 -28.23
C LEU A 620 -79.24 8.45 -28.87
N LYS A 621 -79.31 7.83 -30.05
CA LYS A 621 -80.57 7.52 -30.73
C LYS A 621 -81.40 6.50 -29.93
N SER A 622 -80.79 5.45 -29.38
CA SER A 622 -81.49 4.46 -28.56
C SER A 622 -81.92 4.99 -27.17
N ARG A 623 -81.42 6.15 -26.76
CA ARG A 623 -81.86 6.89 -25.57
C ARG A 623 -82.95 7.92 -25.85
N ALA A 624 -83.17 8.27 -27.11
CA ALA A 624 -84.16 9.25 -27.56
C ALA A 624 -85.47 8.61 -28.08
N ASP A 625 -85.43 7.32 -28.43
CA ASP A 625 -86.60 6.43 -28.56
C ASP A 625 -86.88 5.73 -27.22
#